data_AF-A0A1Y4DSA5-F1
#
_entry.id   AF-A0A1Y4DSA5-F1
#
_cell.length_a   1.000
_cell.length_b   1.000
_cell.length_c   1.000
_cell.angle_alpha   90.00
_cell.angle_beta   90.00
_cell.angle_gamma   90.00
#
_symmetry.space_group_name_H-M   'P 1'
#
loop_
_entity.id
_entity.type
_entity.pdbx_description
1 polymer ?
#
loop_
_entity_poly.entity_id
_entity_poly.type
_entity_poly.pdbx_seq_one_letter_code
_entity_poly.pdbx_strand_id
1 'polypeptide(L)'
;MGTNDYSLPVEAVMADEIARVRPWPLRAADRRELFAEWCRKNPDVLRELELTALSIDAHGLRVSTKYLIERQRYEGHYKAVGVPFTDYQGTVRVYSVNNSDSSLMARWLLSRHPDMDIELRRSMFDEEVDRD
;
A
#
# COMPACT_ATOMS: atom_id res chain seq x y z
N MET A 1 -19.29 12.67 2.57
CA MET A 1 -18.94 14.10 2.44
C MET A 1 -19.21 14.71 3.80
N GLY A 2 -18.21 14.68 4.69
CA GLY A 2 -18.36 15.06 6.10
C GLY A 2 -18.15 16.56 6.26
N THR A 3 -19.26 17.23 6.56
CA THR A 3 -19.43 18.53 7.23
C THR A 3 -18.16 19.13 7.86
N ASN A 4 -17.79 20.35 7.43
CA ASN A 4 -16.84 21.23 8.11
C ASN A 4 -17.26 21.40 9.58
N ASP A 5 -16.47 20.86 10.50
CA ASP A 5 -16.60 21.17 11.91
C ASP A 5 -15.90 22.50 12.17
N TYR A 6 -16.68 23.58 12.19
CA TYR A 6 -16.20 24.95 12.43
C TYR A 6 -15.81 25.21 13.90
N SER A 7 -15.81 24.18 14.77
CA SER A 7 -15.35 24.30 16.16
C SER A 7 -13.84 24.10 16.33
N LEU A 8 -13.14 23.61 15.30
CA LEU A 8 -11.70 23.43 15.35
C LEU A 8 -10.96 24.77 15.16
N PRO A 9 -9.94 25.08 15.96
CA PRO A 9 -9.05 26.21 15.71
C PRO A 9 -8.45 26.15 14.31
N VAL A 10 -8.28 27.29 13.66
CA VAL A 10 -7.71 27.38 12.30
C VAL A 10 -6.34 26.70 12.23
N GLU A 11 -5.57 26.79 13.31
CA GLU A 11 -4.26 26.14 13.46
C GLU A 11 -4.37 24.62 13.45
N ALA A 12 -5.43 24.05 14.04
CA ALA A 12 -5.68 22.61 14.05
C ALA A 12 -6.14 22.11 12.68
N VAL A 13 -6.98 22.89 11.99
CA VAL A 13 -7.39 22.60 10.61
C VAL A 13 -6.19 22.68 9.67
N MET A 14 -5.38 23.74 9.77
CA MET A 14 -4.17 23.91 8.98
C MET A 14 -3.13 22.84 9.30
N ALA A 15 -2.97 22.43 10.56
CA ALA A 15 -2.09 21.34 10.93
C ALA A 15 -2.56 20.00 10.36
N ASP A 16 -3.86 19.71 10.35
CA ASP A 16 -4.43 18.52 9.73
C ASP A 16 -4.31 18.57 8.19
N GLU A 17 -4.51 19.74 7.58
CA GLU A 17 -4.30 19.96 6.15
C GLU A 17 -2.83 19.79 5.75
N ILE A 18 -1.90 20.37 6.52
CA ILE A 18 -0.44 20.22 6.32
C ILE A 18 -0.02 18.76 6.56
N ALA A 19 -0.57 18.08 7.57
CA ALA A 19 -0.30 16.67 7.83
C ALA A 19 -0.80 15.75 6.71
N ARG A 20 -1.82 16.18 5.95
CA ARG A 20 -2.32 15.47 4.76
C ARG A 20 -1.48 15.70 3.50
N VAL A 21 -0.55 16.65 3.51
CA VAL A 21 0.36 16.94 2.39
C VAL A 21 1.54 15.97 2.38
N ARG A 22 1.65 15.17 1.33
CA ARG A 22 2.72 14.16 1.20
C ARG A 22 3.85 14.62 0.26
N PRO A 23 5.11 14.21 0.50
CA PRO A 23 6.21 14.49 -0.42
C PRO A 23 6.03 13.77 -1.77
N TRP A 24 6.66 14.32 -2.81
CA TRP A 24 6.73 13.67 -4.13
C TRP A 24 8.19 13.68 -4.63
N PRO A 25 8.86 12.51 -4.75
CA PRO A 25 8.34 11.15 -4.56
C PRO A 25 7.98 10.82 -3.09
N LEU A 26 7.07 9.86 -2.90
CA LEU A 26 6.61 9.41 -1.58
C LEU A 26 7.74 8.77 -0.77
N ARG A 27 7.82 9.07 0.54
CA ARG A 27 8.73 8.39 1.47
C ARG A 27 8.21 7.00 1.86
N ALA A 28 9.04 6.20 2.51
CA ALA A 28 8.67 4.84 2.93
C ALA A 28 7.46 4.83 3.87
N ALA A 29 7.43 5.72 4.86
CA ALA A 29 6.30 5.86 5.79
C ALA A 29 5.00 6.21 5.05
N ASP A 30 5.03 7.21 4.16
CA ASP A 30 3.86 7.61 3.38
C ASP A 30 3.32 6.48 2.51
N ARG A 31 4.22 5.72 1.88
CA ARG A 31 3.85 4.54 1.07
C ARG A 31 3.25 3.43 1.93
N ARG A 32 3.75 3.19 3.15
CA ARG A 32 3.17 2.20 4.08
C ARG A 32 1.74 2.58 4.46
N GLU A 33 1.49 3.86 4.76
CA GLU A 33 0.15 4.35 5.09
C GLU A 33 -0.82 4.25 3.91
N LEU A 34 -0.39 4.71 2.73
CA LEU A 34 -1.19 4.64 1.51
C LEU A 34 -1.45 3.18 1.09
N PHE A 35 -0.48 2.29 1.29
CA PHE A 35 -0.64 0.85 1.08
C PHE A 35 -1.68 0.26 2.03
N ALA A 36 -1.64 0.60 3.32
CA ALA A 36 -2.63 0.13 4.29
C ALA A 36 -4.05 0.63 3.94
N GLU A 37 -4.19 1.89 3.50
CA GLU A 37 -5.47 2.39 3.00
C GLU A 37 -5.91 1.68 1.72
N TRP A 38 -4.98 1.45 0.79
CA TRP A 38 -5.25 0.72 -0.45
C TRP A 38 -5.74 -0.70 -0.13
N CYS A 39 -5.12 -1.39 0.83
CA CYS A 39 -5.56 -2.70 1.29
C CYS A 39 -7.01 -2.67 1.80
N ARG A 40 -7.37 -1.67 2.61
CA ARG A 40 -8.75 -1.52 3.13
C ARG A 40 -9.77 -1.29 2.02
N LYS A 41 -9.40 -0.56 0.96
CA LYS A 41 -10.29 -0.26 -0.18
C LYS A 41 -10.39 -1.41 -1.20
N ASN A 42 -9.47 -2.36 -1.17
CA ASN A 42 -9.34 -3.39 -2.20
C ASN A 42 -9.39 -4.82 -1.62
N PRO A 43 -10.41 -5.19 -0.85
CA PRO A 43 -10.47 -6.52 -0.22
C PRO A 43 -10.53 -7.66 -1.24
N ASP A 44 -11.27 -7.51 -2.34
CA ASP A 44 -11.43 -8.57 -3.35
C ASP A 44 -10.13 -8.80 -4.14
N VAL A 45 -9.43 -7.71 -4.49
CA VAL A 45 -8.11 -7.76 -5.13
C VAL A 45 -7.11 -8.46 -4.21
N LEU A 46 -7.09 -8.10 -2.92
CA LEU A 46 -6.21 -8.76 -1.95
C LEU A 46 -6.55 -10.24 -1.80
N ARG A 47 -7.83 -10.59 -1.80
CA ARG A 47 -8.26 -11.98 -1.70
C ARG A 47 -7.80 -12.80 -2.91
N GLU A 48 -7.91 -12.25 -4.12
CA GLU A 48 -7.42 -12.89 -5.35
C GLU A 48 -5.89 -13.07 -5.33
N LEU A 49 -5.15 -12.04 -4.91
CA LEU A 49 -3.69 -12.10 -4.74
C LEU A 49 -3.28 -13.16 -3.71
N GLU A 50 -3.93 -13.19 -2.55
CA GLU A 50 -3.69 -14.14 -1.47
C GLU A 50 -3.94 -15.58 -1.91
N LEU A 51 -5.08 -15.85 -2.56
CA LEU A 51 -5.40 -17.19 -3.06
C LEU A 51 -4.41 -17.66 -4.14
N THR A 52 -3.95 -16.74 -4.99
CA THR A 52 -2.92 -17.04 -5.99
C THR A 52 -1.59 -17.38 -5.31
N ALA A 53 -1.18 -16.60 -4.31
CA ALA A 53 0.04 -16.85 -3.54
C ALA A 53 -0.01 -18.22 -2.84
N LEU A 54 -1.12 -18.53 -2.17
CA LEU A 54 -1.34 -19.84 -1.52
C LEU A 54 -1.31 -21.00 -2.51
N SER A 55 -1.86 -20.81 -3.71
CA SER A 55 -1.81 -21.84 -4.75
C SER A 55 -0.37 -22.10 -5.20
N ILE A 56 0.42 -21.06 -5.45
CA ILE A 56 1.83 -21.18 -5.85
C ILE A 56 2.64 -21.90 -4.76
N ASP A 57 2.48 -21.48 -3.50
CA ASP A 57 3.16 -22.07 -2.34
C ASP A 57 2.78 -23.54 -2.13
N ALA A 58 1.50 -23.89 -2.27
CA ALA A 58 1.01 -25.27 -2.18
C ALA A 58 1.58 -26.20 -3.26
N HIS A 59 2.04 -25.66 -4.39
CA HIS A 59 2.76 -26.40 -5.43
C HIS A 59 4.27 -26.50 -5.16
N GLY A 60 4.75 -26.02 -4.01
CA GLY A 60 6.16 -26.01 -3.64
C GLY A 60 7.00 -25.00 -4.42
N LEU A 61 6.36 -23.99 -5.01
CA LEU A 61 7.04 -22.94 -5.76
C LEU A 61 7.20 -21.69 -4.91
N ARG A 62 8.35 -21.01 -5.06
CA ARG A 62 8.58 -19.71 -4.41
C ARG A 62 7.64 -18.65 -4.96
N VAL A 63 6.94 -17.95 -4.07
CA VAL A 63 6.02 -16.85 -4.35
C VAL A 63 6.80 -15.57 -4.67
N SER A 64 6.56 -15.01 -5.86
CA SER A 64 7.08 -13.69 -6.26
C SER A 64 5.97 -12.65 -6.24
N THR A 65 6.04 -11.68 -5.34
CA THR A 65 5.01 -10.64 -5.23
C THR A 65 4.99 -9.69 -6.41
N LYS A 66 6.13 -9.52 -7.11
CA LYS A 66 6.17 -8.81 -8.38
C LYS A 66 5.28 -9.51 -9.42
N TYR A 67 5.41 -10.83 -9.54
CA TYR A 67 4.55 -11.62 -10.44
C TYR A 67 3.08 -11.49 -10.06
N LEU A 68 2.74 -11.57 -8.76
CA LEU A 68 1.36 -11.41 -8.30
C LEU A 68 0.76 -10.05 -8.70
N ILE A 69 1.52 -8.96 -8.51
CA ILE A 69 1.10 -7.60 -8.87
C ILE A 69 0.93 -7.45 -10.39
N GLU A 70 1.85 -7.99 -11.18
CA GLU A 70 1.75 -7.97 -12.65
C GLU A 70 0.56 -8.80 -13.12
N ARG A 71 0.37 -10.00 -12.58
CA ARG A 71 -0.77 -10.86 -12.88
C ARG A 71 -2.09 -10.15 -12.56
N GLN A 72 -2.23 -9.54 -11.38
CA GLN A 72 -3.44 -8.79 -11.06
C GLN A 72 -3.70 -7.64 -12.04
N ARG A 73 -2.64 -6.99 -12.54
CA ARG A 73 -2.78 -5.88 -13.49
C ARG A 73 -3.30 -6.32 -14.85
N TYR A 74 -2.88 -7.49 -15.33
CA TYR A 74 -3.20 -7.95 -16.68
C TYR A 74 -4.34 -8.97 -16.73
N GLU A 75 -4.47 -9.79 -15.69
CA GLU A 75 -5.37 -10.96 -15.62
C GLU A 75 -6.34 -10.88 -14.43
N GLY A 76 -6.24 -9.85 -13.59
CA GLY A 76 -7.04 -9.74 -12.38
C GLY A 76 -8.54 -9.58 -12.67
N HIS A 77 -9.36 -10.27 -11.88
CA HIS A 77 -10.82 -10.20 -12.02
C HIS A 77 -11.38 -8.91 -11.43
N TYR A 78 -10.72 -8.40 -10.39
CA TYR A 78 -11.13 -7.19 -9.70
C TYR A 78 -10.28 -5.98 -10.10
N LYS A 79 -10.95 -4.87 -10.39
CA LYS A 79 -10.30 -3.59 -10.68
C LYS A 79 -9.85 -2.93 -9.39
N ALA A 80 -8.55 -2.71 -9.27
CA ALA A 80 -7.98 -1.98 -8.14
C ALA A 80 -8.45 -0.51 -8.11
N VAL A 81 -8.90 -0.07 -6.93
CA VAL A 81 -9.26 1.30 -6.59
C VAL A 81 -8.05 2.01 -6.00
N GLY A 82 -7.63 3.09 -6.64
CA GLY A 82 -6.53 3.92 -6.15
C GLY A 82 -6.91 4.77 -4.93
N VAL A 83 -5.89 5.16 -4.15
CA VAL A 83 -6.03 6.04 -2.99
C VAL A 83 -5.60 7.46 -3.37
N PRO A 84 -6.52 8.45 -3.37
CA PRO A 84 -6.15 9.83 -3.65
C PRO A 84 -5.33 10.42 -2.51
N PHE A 85 -4.33 11.24 -2.83
CA PHE A 85 -3.56 12.03 -1.86
C PHE A 85 -3.11 13.34 -2.50
N THR A 86 -2.83 14.36 -1.68
CA THR A 86 -2.33 15.65 -2.15
C THR A 86 -0.83 15.73 -1.91
N ASP A 87 -0.06 16.14 -2.92
CA ASP A 87 1.38 16.35 -2.78
C ASP A 87 1.74 17.75 -2.27
N TYR A 88 3.02 17.98 -1.97
CA TYR A 88 3.55 19.28 -1.53
C TYR A 88 3.37 20.44 -2.52
N GLN A 89 3.01 20.15 -3.76
CA GLN A 89 2.70 21.16 -4.79
C GLN A 89 1.19 21.42 -4.89
N GLY A 90 0.37 20.83 -4.00
CA GLY A 90 -1.08 20.92 -4.04
C GLY A 90 -1.73 20.06 -5.13
N THR A 91 -0.96 19.19 -5.80
CA THR A 91 -1.49 18.33 -6.87
C THR A 91 -2.13 17.09 -6.28
N VAL A 92 -3.38 16.81 -6.67
CA VAL A 92 -4.05 15.55 -6.33
C VAL A 92 -3.46 14.43 -7.18
N ARG A 93 -2.89 13.43 -6.50
CA ARG A 93 -2.34 12.22 -7.08
C ARG A 93 -3.14 11.01 -6.62
N VAL A 94 -2.94 9.88 -7.31
CA VAL A 94 -3.59 8.61 -6.96
C VAL A 94 -2.52 7.55 -6.75
N TYR A 95 -2.45 7.02 -5.53
CA TYR A 95 -1.63 5.87 -5.20
C TYR A 95 -2.33 4.58 -5.62
N SER A 96 -1.57 3.68 -6.26
CA SER A 96 -1.96 2.29 -6.46
C SER A 96 -0.71 1.41 -6.39
N VAL A 97 -0.88 0.19 -5.89
CA VAL A 97 0.19 -0.80 -5.81
C VAL A 97 0.83 -1.02 -7.19
N ASN A 98 2.15 -1.00 -7.22
CA ASN A 98 2.96 -1.33 -8.38
C ASN A 98 4.19 -2.15 -7.97
N ASN A 99 5.04 -2.52 -8.94
CA ASN A 99 6.19 -3.39 -8.71
C ASN A 99 7.17 -2.88 -7.64
N SER A 100 7.26 -1.56 -7.43
CA SER A 100 8.11 -1.00 -6.37
C SER A 100 7.52 -1.16 -4.96
N ASP A 101 6.24 -1.55 -4.84
CA ASP A 101 5.56 -1.92 -3.59
C ASP A 101 5.62 -3.43 -3.32
N SER A 102 6.34 -4.21 -4.15
CA SER A 102 6.45 -5.67 -4.03
C SER A 102 6.83 -6.16 -2.63
N SER A 103 7.72 -5.44 -1.95
CA SER A 103 8.12 -5.78 -0.58
C SER A 103 7.05 -5.40 0.46
N LEU A 104 6.20 -4.40 0.23
CA LEU A 104 5.02 -4.15 1.08
C LEU A 104 4.01 -5.29 0.93
N MET A 105 3.76 -5.74 -0.31
CA MET A 105 2.90 -6.89 -0.57
C MET A 105 3.46 -8.18 0.05
N ALA A 106 4.77 -8.39 0.01
CA ALA A 106 5.42 -9.55 0.62
C ALA A 106 5.22 -9.56 2.14
N ARG A 107 5.43 -8.42 2.80
CA ARG A 107 5.18 -8.28 4.24
C ARG A 107 3.71 -8.46 4.60
N TRP A 108 2.80 -7.98 3.76
CA TRP A 108 1.36 -8.20 3.95
C TRP A 108 1.01 -9.69 3.89
N LEU A 109 1.52 -10.44 2.91
CA LEU A 109 1.32 -11.89 2.82
C LEU A 109 1.95 -12.63 4.01
N LEU A 110 3.20 -12.33 4.37
CA LEU A 110 3.90 -12.97 5.49
C LEU A 110 3.25 -12.70 6.84
N SER A 111 2.63 -11.53 7.02
CA SER A 111 1.87 -11.23 8.25
C SER A 111 0.66 -12.15 8.46
N ARG A 112 0.21 -12.81 7.38
CA ARG A 112 -0.97 -13.70 7.35
C ARG A 112 -0.59 -15.17 7.19
N HIS A 113 0.50 -15.43 6.48
CA HIS A 113 1.04 -16.75 6.16
C HIS A 113 2.54 -16.76 6.46
N PRO A 114 2.94 -16.89 7.74
CA PRO A 114 4.34 -16.73 8.16
C PRO A 114 5.32 -17.73 7.52
N ASP A 115 4.82 -18.92 7.15
CA ASP A 115 5.62 -20.01 6.61
C ASP A 115 5.70 -20.03 5.08
N MET A 116 5.05 -19.07 4.39
CA MET A 116 5.01 -19.02 2.92
C MET A 116 6.41 -18.75 2.35
N ASP A 117 6.86 -19.53 1.35
CA ASP A 117 8.15 -19.31 0.67
C ASP A 117 8.04 -18.10 -0.27
N ILE A 118 8.29 -16.90 0.26
CA ILE A 118 8.24 -15.64 -0.49
C ILE A 118 9.64 -15.10 -0.78
N GLU A 119 9.84 -14.61 -2.01
CA GLU A 119 11.02 -13.82 -2.37
C GLU A 119 10.99 -12.42 -1.70
N LEU A 120 11.70 -12.26 -0.59
CA LEU A 120 11.96 -10.95 0.03
C LEU A 120 13.24 -10.31 -0.53
N ARG A 121 13.11 -9.11 -1.10
CA ARG A 121 14.25 -8.27 -1.50
C ARG A 121 14.46 -7.14 -0.50
N ARG A 122 15.73 -6.76 -0.28
CA ARG A 122 16.08 -5.54 0.45
C ARG A 122 15.41 -4.33 -0.24
N SER A 123 14.85 -3.45 0.56
CA SER A 123 13.98 -2.37 0.13
C SER A 123 14.04 -1.18 1.08
N MET A 124 13.57 -0.02 0.63
CA MET A 124 13.42 1.19 1.45
C MET A 124 12.49 1.03 2.66
N PHE A 125 11.84 -0.13 2.81
CA PHE A 125 10.94 -0.43 3.91
C PHE A 125 11.57 -1.34 4.97
N ASP A 126 12.84 -1.72 4.82
CA ASP A 126 13.58 -2.50 5.83
C ASP A 126 14.23 -1.61 6.89
N GLU A 127 14.44 -0.34 6.60
CA GLU A 127 14.96 0.61 7.58
C GLU A 127 13.78 1.07 8.46
N GLU A 128 13.79 0.63 9.72
CA GLU A 128 13.07 1.30 10.80
C GLU A 128 13.65 2.70 10.89
N VAL A 129 12.81 3.70 10.61
CA VAL A 129 13.14 5.06 11.03
C VAL A 129 12.82 5.05 12.52
N ASP A 130 13.85 4.80 13.34
CA ASP A 130 13.83 5.22 14.73
C ASP A 130 13.39 6.69 14.74
N ARG A 131 12.18 6.93 15.22
CA ARG A 131 11.73 8.27 15.59
C ARG A 131 12.00 8.38 17.09
N ASP A 132 13.14 8.98 17.41
CA ASP A 132 13.35 9.65 18.70
C ASP A 132 12.27 10.72 18.94
#